data_AF-A0A950R0Y6-F1
#
_entry.id   AF-A0A950R0Y6-F1
#
_cell.length_a   1.000
_cell.length_b   1.000
_cell.length_c   1.000
_cell.angle_alpha   90.00
_cell.angle_beta   90.00
_cell.angle_gamma   90.00
#
_symmetry.space_group_name_H-M   'P 1'
#
loop_
_entity.id
_entity.type
_entity.pdbx_description
1 polymer ?
#
loop_
_entity_poly.entity_id
_entity_poly.type
_entity_poly.pdbx_seq_one_letter_code
_entity_poly.pdbx_strand_id
1 'polypeptide(L)'
;MATAEAAVHEAPHAAQPQWTPQYNPWLIALVVTLASFMEVLDTSIANVALPHIAGNLSAAEDEATWVLTSYLVSNAIILPLSGWFSFLIGRKNFYMACVVVFTLSSFACGVAPSLGLLVFFRVLQGIGGGGLQPSEQAILADT
;
A
#
# COMPACT_ATOMS: atom_id res chain seq x y z
N MET A 1 36.67 -35.53 -29.65
CA MET A 1 36.35 -34.86 -28.37
C MET A 1 34.98 -34.24 -28.55
N ALA A 2 33.97 -34.90 -28.01
CA ALA A 2 32.55 -34.68 -28.30
C ALA A 2 32.01 -33.46 -27.55
N THR A 3 31.04 -32.83 -28.21
CA THR A 3 30.11 -31.76 -27.84
C THR A 3 29.47 -31.88 -26.46
N ALA A 4 29.39 -30.77 -25.72
CA ALA A 4 28.44 -30.57 -24.63
C ALA A 4 28.20 -29.06 -24.36
N GLU A 5 27.79 -28.30 -25.37
CA GLU A 5 26.97 -27.11 -25.14
C GLU A 5 25.57 -27.64 -24.83
N ALA A 6 25.18 -27.59 -23.56
CA ALA A 6 23.85 -27.93 -23.12
C ALA A 6 22.86 -26.96 -23.77
N ALA A 7 22.15 -27.45 -24.78
CA ALA A 7 20.98 -26.80 -25.35
C ALA A 7 20.01 -26.47 -24.20
N VAL A 8 19.91 -25.19 -23.87
CA VAL A 8 18.81 -24.64 -23.09
C VAL A 8 17.57 -24.94 -23.91
N HIS A 9 16.83 -25.95 -23.49
CA HIS A 9 15.53 -26.27 -24.06
C HIS A 9 14.60 -25.10 -23.73
N GLU A 10 14.52 -24.12 -24.63
CA GLU A 10 13.52 -23.06 -24.62
C GLU A 10 12.15 -23.76 -24.66
N ALA A 11 11.54 -23.92 -23.49
CA ALA A 11 10.17 -24.34 -23.40
C ALA A 11 9.34 -23.37 -24.25
N PRO A 12 8.39 -23.86 -25.08
CA PRO A 12 7.52 -22.99 -25.86
C PRO A 12 6.89 -21.98 -24.90
N HIS A 13 7.10 -20.69 -25.17
CA HIS A 13 6.43 -19.59 -24.48
C HIS A 13 4.92 -19.86 -24.57
N ALA A 14 4.37 -20.48 -23.54
CA ALA A 14 2.94 -20.71 -23.42
C ALA A 14 2.32 -19.32 -23.52
N ALA A 15 1.59 -19.06 -24.61
CA ALA A 15 0.95 -17.80 -24.87
C ALA A 15 0.10 -17.45 -23.65
N GLN A 16 0.61 -16.52 -22.84
CA GLN A 16 -0.10 -15.98 -21.69
C GLN A 16 -1.42 -15.45 -22.26
N PRO A 17 -2.58 -15.86 -21.71
CA PRO A 17 -3.87 -15.45 -22.25
C PRO A 17 -3.89 -13.92 -22.31
N GLN A 18 -4.03 -13.39 -23.51
CA GLN A 18 -4.06 -11.95 -23.79
C GLN A 18 -5.26 -11.35 -23.05
N TRP A 19 -5.01 -10.82 -21.85
CA TRP A 19 -6.00 -10.14 -21.03
C TRP A 19 -6.48 -8.92 -21.81
N THR A 20 -7.74 -8.94 -22.23
CA THR A 20 -8.36 -7.81 -22.92
C THR A 20 -9.14 -7.01 -21.89
N PRO A 21 -8.68 -5.81 -21.49
CA PRO A 21 -9.44 -4.97 -20.57
C PRO A 21 -10.80 -4.64 -21.20
N GLN A 22 -11.89 -4.99 -20.51
CA GLN A 22 -13.25 -4.57 -20.90
C GLN A 22 -13.51 -3.08 -20.61
N TYR A 23 -12.58 -2.39 -19.93
CA TYR A 23 -12.71 -1.01 -19.46
C TYR A 23 -11.47 -0.19 -19.85
N ASN A 24 -11.60 1.13 -20.02
CA ASN A 24 -10.52 1.97 -20.52
C ASN A 24 -9.29 1.93 -19.58
N PRO A 25 -8.14 1.36 -20.01
CA PRO A 25 -6.94 1.15 -19.19
C PRO A 25 -6.43 2.44 -18.53
N TRP A 26 -6.53 3.56 -19.25
CA TRP A 26 -6.14 4.89 -18.77
C TRP A 26 -6.98 5.39 -17.60
N LEU A 27 -8.25 5.02 -17.53
CA LEU A 27 -9.13 5.45 -16.45
C LEU A 27 -8.80 4.69 -15.16
N ILE A 28 -8.48 3.41 -15.27
CA ILE A 28 -8.04 2.58 -14.12
C ILE A 28 -6.71 3.12 -13.60
N ALA A 29 -5.74 3.34 -14.48
CA ALA A 29 -4.45 3.92 -14.12
C ALA A 29 -4.60 5.27 -13.39
N LEU A 30 -5.47 6.15 -13.87
CA LEU A 30 -5.72 7.45 -13.27
C LEU A 30 -6.34 7.33 -11.86
N VAL A 31 -7.36 6.48 -11.69
CA VAL A 31 -8.01 6.26 -10.38
C VAL A 31 -7.02 5.68 -9.37
N VAL A 32 -6.23 4.69 -9.80
CA VAL A 32 -5.28 4.02 -8.92
C VAL A 32 -4.14 4.95 -8.51
N THR A 33 -3.56 5.68 -9.47
CA THR A 33 -2.49 6.65 -9.19
C THR A 33 -2.98 7.78 -8.28
N LEU A 34 -4.22 8.24 -8.47
CA LEU A 34 -4.81 9.27 -7.62
C LEU A 34 -4.97 8.77 -6.17
N ALA A 35 -5.37 7.51 -5.98
CA ALA A 35 -5.49 6.91 -4.65
C ALA A 35 -4.12 6.82 -3.95
N SER A 36 -3.09 6.32 -4.63
CA SER A 36 -1.73 6.23 -4.08
C SER A 36 -1.13 7.62 -3.79
N PHE A 37 -1.42 8.61 -4.65
CA PHE A 37 -1.03 9.98 -4.39
C PHE A 37 -1.68 10.54 -3.11
N MET A 38 -2.97 10.28 -2.91
CA MET A 38 -3.68 10.71 -1.71
C MET A 38 -3.13 10.04 -0.44
N GLU A 39 -2.71 8.78 -0.52
CA GLU A 39 -2.00 8.11 0.57
C GLU A 39 -0.71 8.85 0.96
N VAL A 40 0.13 9.20 -0.01
CA VAL A 40 1.38 9.93 0.24
C VAL A 40 1.09 11.33 0.81
N LEU A 41 0.03 11.99 0.35
CA LEU A 41 -0.41 13.26 0.93
C LEU A 41 -0.82 13.12 2.40
N ASP A 42 -1.61 12.10 2.76
CA ASP A 42 -2.03 11.85 4.14
C ASP A 42 -0.84 11.62 5.09
N THR A 43 0.19 10.90 4.62
CA THR A 43 1.42 10.72 5.42
C THR A 43 2.11 12.07 5.65
N SER A 44 2.27 12.86 4.60
CA SER A 44 2.92 14.17 4.68
C SER A 44 2.18 15.14 5.61
N ILE A 45 0.85 15.19 5.54
CA ILE A 45 0.01 16.04 6.39
C ILE A 45 0.21 15.70 7.85
N ALA A 46 0.17 14.42 8.22
CA ALA A 46 0.37 14.05 9.61
C ALA A 46 1.80 14.29 10.08
N ASN A 47 2.82 14.11 9.24
CA ASN A 47 4.21 14.41 9.62
C ASN A 47 4.36 15.90 10.00
N VAL A 48 3.63 16.79 9.34
CA VAL A 48 3.60 18.23 9.65
C VAL A 48 2.68 18.55 10.83
N ALA A 49 1.55 17.86 10.96
CA ALA A 49 0.57 18.13 12.00
C ALA A 49 0.92 17.49 13.36
N LEU A 50 1.75 16.44 13.38
CA LEU A 50 2.10 15.68 14.58
C LEU A 50 2.66 16.53 15.71
N PRO A 51 3.63 17.44 15.49
CA PRO A 51 4.11 18.34 16.53
C PRO A 51 3.01 19.24 17.10
N HIS A 52 2.09 19.71 16.25
CA HIS A 52 0.95 20.52 16.69
C HIS A 52 -0.07 19.70 17.51
N ILE A 53 -0.34 18.45 17.12
CA ILE A 53 -1.22 17.54 17.85
C ILE A 53 -0.62 17.18 19.21
N ALA A 54 0.68 16.85 19.26
CA ALA A 54 1.40 16.55 20.49
C ALA A 54 1.43 17.75 21.44
N GLY A 55 1.68 18.96 20.91
CA GLY A 55 1.62 20.21 21.68
C GLY A 55 0.23 20.49 22.27
N ASN A 56 -0.84 20.26 21.49
CA ASN A 56 -2.22 20.46 21.95
C ASN A 56 -2.66 19.44 23.01
N LEU A 57 -2.14 18.21 22.95
CA LEU A 57 -2.41 17.17 23.95
C LEU A 57 -1.43 17.21 25.13
N SER A 58 -0.49 18.17 25.15
CA SER A 58 0.58 18.27 26.15
C SER A 58 1.39 16.97 26.31
N ALA A 59 1.56 16.25 25.20
CA ALA A 59 2.18 14.94 25.14
C ALA A 59 3.68 15.01 24.86
N ALA A 60 4.40 13.95 25.21
CA ALA A 60 5.86 13.90 25.04
C ALA A 60 6.25 13.79 23.56
N GLU A 61 7.34 14.44 23.13
CA GLU A 61 7.84 14.36 21.75
C GLU A 61 8.19 12.91 21.33
N ASP A 62 8.55 12.07 22.30
CA ASP A 62 8.75 10.64 22.08
C ASP A 62 7.48 9.96 21.53
N GLU A 63 6.30 10.30 22.03
CA GLU A 63 5.03 9.71 21.56
C GLU A 63 4.72 10.13 20.12
N ALA A 64 5.02 11.38 19.74
CA ALA A 64 4.85 11.86 18.38
C ALA A 64 5.77 11.12 17.40
N THR A 65 7.00 10.84 17.81
CA THR A 65 7.97 10.06 17.02
C THR A 65 7.47 8.61 16.83
N TRP A 66 6.90 8.01 17.87
CA TRP A 66 6.32 6.66 17.81
C TRP A 66 5.16 6.53 16.81
N VAL A 67 4.40 7.61 16.57
CA VAL A 67 3.33 7.60 15.55
C VAL A 67 3.92 7.36 14.14
N LEU A 68 4.99 8.07 13.81
CA LEU A 68 5.64 7.99 12.50
C LEU A 68 6.35 6.67 12.29
N THR A 69 7.13 6.24 13.27
CA THR A 69 7.91 5.01 13.18
C THR A 69 6.99 3.79 13.09
N SER A 70 5.90 3.75 13.88
CA SER A 70 4.93 2.64 13.83
C SER A 70 4.21 2.56 12.49
N TYR A 71 3.87 3.70 11.88
CA TYR A 71 3.31 3.75 10.53
C TYR A 71 4.27 3.16 9.50
N LEU A 72 5.54 3.61 9.50
CA LEU A 72 6.56 3.16 8.56
C LEU A 72 6.87 1.67 8.72
N VAL A 73 6.98 1.19 9.96
CA VAL A 73 7.22 -0.23 10.26
C VAL A 73 6.06 -1.08 9.74
N SER A 74 4.81 -0.64 9.96
CA SER A 74 3.63 -1.37 9.51
C SER A 74 3.54 -1.43 7.98
N ASN A 75 3.81 -0.30 7.31
CA ASN A 75 3.87 -0.24 5.86
C ASN A 75 4.97 -1.17 5.32
N ALA A 76 6.17 -1.14 5.92
CA ALA A 76 7.29 -1.99 5.55
C ALA A 76 7.00 -3.49 5.72
N ILE A 77 6.23 -3.88 6.74
CA ILE A 77 5.79 -5.27 6.95
C ILE A 77 4.78 -5.69 5.88
N ILE A 78 3.87 -4.81 5.48
CA ILE A 78 2.86 -5.13 4.47
C ILE A 78 3.43 -5.24 3.06
N LEU A 79 4.48 -4.51 2.70
CA LEU A 79 5.10 -4.60 1.38
C LEU A 79 5.36 -6.05 0.92
N PRO A 80 6.08 -6.93 1.66
CA PRO A 80 6.26 -8.32 1.26
C PRO A 80 4.99 -9.17 1.40
N LEU A 81 4.14 -8.89 2.40
CA LEU A 81 2.89 -9.61 2.62
C LEU A 81 1.87 -9.36 1.49
N SER A 82 1.89 -8.16 0.90
CA SER A 82 0.99 -7.76 -0.17
C SER A 82 1.11 -8.66 -1.39
N GLY A 83 2.32 -9.14 -1.71
CA GLY A 83 2.54 -10.08 -2.80
C GLY A 83 1.81 -11.40 -2.54
N TRP A 84 1.98 -11.97 -1.35
CA TRP A 84 1.32 -13.21 -0.95
C TRP A 84 -0.20 -13.07 -0.87
N PHE A 85 -0.70 -11.97 -0.29
CA PHE A 85 -2.13 -11.70 -0.22
C PHE A 85 -2.75 -11.49 -1.60
N SER A 86 -2.10 -10.73 -2.48
CA SER A 86 -2.57 -10.50 -3.85
C SER A 86 -2.70 -11.81 -4.64
N PHE A 87 -1.82 -12.78 -4.40
CA PHE A 87 -1.92 -14.13 -4.95
C PHE A 87 -3.09 -14.95 -4.36
N LEU A 88 -3.41 -14.80 -3.07
CA LEU A 88 -4.46 -15.57 -2.39
C LEU A 88 -5.89 -15.08 -2.61
N ILE A 89 -6.12 -13.77 -2.51
CA ILE A 89 -7.47 -13.14 -2.54
C ILE A 89 -7.79 -12.47 -3.89
N GLY A 90 -6.80 -12.39 -4.77
CA GLY A 90 -6.90 -11.77 -6.09
C GLY A 90 -6.65 -10.26 -6.07
N ARG A 91 -5.91 -9.79 -7.08
CA ARG A 91 -5.42 -8.40 -7.24
C ARG A 91 -6.49 -7.32 -6.99
N LYS A 92 -7.67 -7.47 -7.60
CA LYS A 92 -8.78 -6.50 -7.47
C LYS A 92 -9.34 -6.43 -6.05
N ASN A 93 -9.55 -7.57 -5.40
CA ASN A 93 -10.13 -7.62 -4.05
C ASN A 93 -9.14 -7.11 -3.01
N PHE A 94 -7.85 -7.42 -3.17
CA PHE A 94 -6.80 -6.89 -2.30
C PHE A 94 -6.71 -5.36 -2.40
N TYR A 95 -6.71 -4.81 -3.62
CA TYR A 95 -6.74 -3.35 -3.83
C TYR A 95 -7.96 -2.69 -3.16
N MET A 96 -9.17 -3.22 -3.38
CA MET A 96 -10.39 -2.72 -2.74
C MET A 96 -10.33 -2.81 -1.21
N ALA A 97 -9.80 -3.90 -0.64
CA ALA A 97 -9.64 -4.06 0.80
C ALA A 97 -8.68 -3.02 1.38
N CYS A 98 -7.53 -2.80 0.73
CA CYS A 98 -6.57 -1.76 1.09
C CYS A 98 -7.21 -0.38 1.10
N VAL A 99 -7.94 -0.01 0.05
CA VAL A 99 -8.64 1.29 -0.04
C VAL A 99 -9.66 1.45 1.09
N VAL A 100 -10.45 0.42 1.41
CA VAL A 100 -11.43 0.46 2.50
C VAL A 100 -10.75 0.63 3.85
N VAL A 101 -9.71 -0.17 4.13
CA VAL A 101 -8.94 -0.08 5.39
C VAL A 101 -8.29 1.28 5.54
N PHE A 102 -7.68 1.80 4.46
CA PHE A 102 -7.06 3.11 4.42
C PHE A 102 -8.08 4.23 4.68
N THR A 103 -9.25 4.19 4.04
CA THR A 103 -10.29 5.21 4.19
C THR A 103 -10.87 5.24 5.60
N LEU A 104 -11.20 4.07 6.16
CA LEU A 104 -11.76 3.96 7.50
C LEU A 104 -10.76 4.38 8.59
N SER A 105 -9.50 3.96 8.44
CA SER A 105 -8.44 4.35 9.37
C SER A 105 -8.08 5.83 9.27
N SER A 106 -8.03 6.42 8.06
CA SER A 106 -7.82 7.86 7.87
C SER A 106 -8.90 8.69 8.57
N PHE A 107 -10.16 8.30 8.39
CA PHE A 107 -11.26 8.93 9.11
C PHE A 107 -11.11 8.79 10.64
N ALA A 108 -10.77 7.59 11.12
CA ALA A 108 -10.56 7.33 12.54
C ALA A 108 -9.39 8.13 13.14
N CYS A 109 -8.31 8.37 12.38
CA CYS A 109 -7.20 9.24 12.77
C CYS A 109 -7.66 10.69 12.99
N GLY A 110 -8.60 11.20 12.19
CA GLY A 110 -9.14 12.55 12.33
C GLY A 110 -10.00 12.76 13.58
N VAL A 111 -10.63 11.70 14.10
CA VAL A 111 -11.48 11.75 15.30
C VAL A 111 -10.79 11.24 16.56
N ALA A 112 -9.50 10.89 16.48
CA ALA A 112 -8.77 10.27 17.59
C ALA A 112 -8.62 11.25 18.78
N PRO A 113 -9.12 10.90 19.98
CA PRO A 113 -9.08 11.78 21.16
C PRO A 113 -7.76 11.68 21.95
N SER A 114 -6.88 10.74 21.61
CA SER A 114 -5.59 10.53 22.28
C SER A 114 -4.49 10.11 21.32
N LEU A 115 -3.25 10.45 21.68
CA LEU A 115 -2.06 10.14 20.88
C LEU A 115 -1.87 8.62 20.69
N GLY A 116 -2.07 7.82 21.73
CA GLY A 116 -1.99 6.36 21.63
C GLY A 116 -3.02 5.75 20.68
N LEU A 117 -4.25 6.27 20.67
CA LEU A 117 -5.28 5.81 19.72
C LEU A 117 -4.94 6.23 18.29
N LEU A 118 -4.35 7.42 18.13
CA LEU A 118 -3.85 7.92 16.85
C LEU A 118 -2.71 7.03 16.32
N VAL A 119 -1.76 6.57 17.16
CA VAL A 119 -0.75 5.57 16.77
C VAL A 119 -1.41 4.29 16.26
N PHE A 120 -2.40 3.77 16.99
CA PHE A 120 -3.08 2.52 16.62
C PHE A 120 -3.79 2.63 15.27
N PHE A 121 -4.54 3.70 15.04
CA PHE A 121 -5.19 3.93 13.74
C PHE A 121 -4.17 4.18 12.63
N ARG A 122 -3.04 4.83 12.94
CA ARG A 122 -1.93 5.00 11.99
C ARG A 122 -1.30 3.68 11.59
N VAL A 123 -1.12 2.74 12.51
CA VAL A 123 -0.65 1.39 12.20
C VAL A 123 -1.62 0.68 11.25
N LEU A 124 -2.93 0.73 11.55
CA LEU A 124 -3.97 0.19 10.66
C LEU A 124 -3.96 0.87 9.29
N GLN A 125 -3.75 2.19 9.24
CA GLN A 125 -3.66 2.95 8.00
C GLN A 125 -2.43 2.54 7.18
N GLY A 126 -1.27 2.37 7.83
CA GLY A 126 -0.05 1.89 7.19
C GLY A 126 -0.18 0.46 6.64
N ILE A 127 -0.99 -0.38 7.30
CA ILE A 127 -1.34 -1.70 6.79
C ILE A 127 -2.18 -1.60 5.51
N GLY A 128 -3.16 -0.69 5.47
CA GLY A 128 -3.96 -0.43 4.28
C GLY A 128 -3.14 0.17 3.13
N GLY A 129 -2.25 1.10 3.45
CA GLY A 129 -1.43 1.85 2.51
C GLY A 129 -0.27 1.06 1.89
N GLY A 130 0.48 0.29 2.69
CA GLY A 130 1.65 -0.45 2.19
C GLY A 130 1.34 -1.48 1.10
N GLY A 131 0.07 -1.89 0.96
CA GLY A 131 -0.38 -2.78 -0.10
C GLY A 131 -0.84 -2.07 -1.38
N LEU A 132 -1.16 -0.77 -1.33
CA LEU A 132 -1.66 -0.02 -2.49
C LEU A 132 -0.59 0.15 -3.56
N GLN A 133 0.61 0.55 -3.16
CA GLN A 133 1.75 0.78 -4.07
C GLN A 133 2.13 -0.47 -4.90
N PRO A 134 2.38 -1.67 -4.32
CA PRO A 134 2.67 -2.86 -5.13
C PRO A 134 1.47 -3.32 -5.95
N SER A 135 0.24 -3.11 -5.45
CA SER A 135 -0.98 -3.42 -6.21
C SER A 135 -1.17 -2.53 -7.42
N GLU A 136 -0.79 -1.25 -7.32
CA GLU A 136 -0.86 -0.30 -8.43
C GLU A 136 -0.01 -0.77 -9.60
N GLN A 137 1.24 -1.15 -9.31
CA GLN A 137 2.21 -1.57 -10.32
C GLN A 137 1.76 -2.86 -10.98
N ALA A 138 1.15 -3.77 -10.21
CA ALA A 138 0.58 -5.00 -10.74
C ALA A 138 -0.65 -4.76 -11.62
N ILE A 139 -1.56 -3.86 -11.24
CA ILE A 139 -2.75 -3.51 -12.03
C ILE A 139 -2.34 -2.82 -13.34
N LEU A 140 -1.39 -1.88 -13.27
CA LEU A 140 -0.82 -1.21 -14.44
C LEU A 140 -0.10 -2.18 -15.37
N ALA A 141 0.64 -3.15 -14.83
CA ALA A 141 1.34 -4.14 -15.64
C ALA A 141 0.40 -5.16 -16.31
N ASP A 142 -0.74 -5.47 -15.68
CA ASP A 142 -1.76 -6.34 -16.24
C ASP A 142 -2.61 -5.65 -17.32
N THR A 143 -2.56 -4.30 -17.40
CA THR A 143 -3.48 -3.48 -18.19
C THR A 143 -2.90 -2.97 -19.50
#